data_AF-A0A957TQ13-F1
#
_entry.id   AF-A0A957TQ13-F1
#
_cell.length_a   1.000
_cell.length_b   1.000
_cell.length_c   1.000
_cell.angle_alpha   90.00
_cell.angle_beta   90.00
_cell.angle_gamma   90.00
#
_symmetry.space_group_name_H-M   'P 1'
#
loop_
_entity.id
_entity.type
_entity.pdbx_description
1 polymer ?
#
loop_
_entity_poly.entity_id
_entity_poly.type
_entity_poly.pdbx_seq_one_letter_code
_entity_poly.pdbx_strand_id
1 'polypeptide(L)'
;MSERTGLYLHIPFCAKKCPYCDFNTYAGLEDYFQQTVDALCMEMDRWQERLRDRTVATVFIGGGTPTILSATQLTQLFSAMRRAFHLSPHCEFTCEANPGTVDQSKFETLRALGVNRLSIGVQSFQSTELQFLGRIHS
;
A
#
# COMPACT_ATOMS: atom_id res chain seq x y z
N MET A 1 -22.42 18.67 6.98
CA MET A 1 -21.76 17.35 7.11
C MET A 1 -20.49 17.41 6.29
N SER A 2 -19.31 17.11 6.85
CA SER A 2 -18.09 17.06 6.03
C SER A 2 -18.25 15.98 4.96
N GLU A 3 -17.94 16.30 3.71
CA GLU A 3 -17.95 15.32 2.61
C GLU A 3 -16.93 14.22 2.92
N ARG A 4 -17.40 12.96 2.99
CA ARG A 4 -16.53 11.80 3.18
C ARG A 4 -15.78 11.52 1.87
N THR A 5 -14.46 11.49 1.93
CA THR A 5 -13.59 11.21 0.78
C THR A 5 -12.80 9.93 1.01
N GLY A 6 -12.55 9.19 -0.08
CA GLY A 6 -11.62 8.06 -0.09
C GLY A 6 -10.26 8.49 -0.61
N LEU A 7 -9.19 7.97 0.00
CA LEU A 7 -7.81 8.19 -0.42
C LEU A 7 -7.24 6.88 -0.98
N TYR A 8 -6.75 6.93 -2.22
CA TYR A 8 -6.01 5.83 -2.83
C TYR A 8 -4.54 6.23 -2.98
N LEU A 9 -3.64 5.36 -2.52
CA LEU A 9 -2.20 5.51 -2.71
C LEU A 9 -1.67 4.36 -3.56
N HIS A 10 -1.12 4.67 -4.72
CA HIS A 10 -0.58 3.69 -5.65
C HIS A 10 0.90 3.43 -5.38
N ILE A 11 1.26 2.18 -5.07
CA ILE A 11 2.65 1.72 -4.98
C ILE A 11 2.89 0.78 -6.17
N PRO A 12 3.64 1.20 -7.21
CA PRO A 12 3.69 0.48 -8.48
C PRO A 12 4.72 -0.67 -8.48
N PHE A 13 5.19 -1.13 -7.33
CA PHE A 13 6.31 -2.06 -7.22
C PHE A 13 5.87 -3.46 -6.82
N CYS A 14 6.46 -4.46 -7.46
CA CYS A 14 6.26 -5.88 -7.20
C CYS A 14 7.61 -6.58 -7.08
N ALA A 15 7.71 -7.60 -6.23
CA ALA A 15 8.93 -8.41 -6.15
C ALA A 15 9.13 -9.22 -7.45
N LYS A 16 8.02 -9.59 -8.08
CA LYS A 16 7.96 -10.22 -9.39
C LYS A 16 6.66 -9.82 -10.07
N LYS A 17 6.74 -9.46 -11.35
CA LYS A 17 5.54 -9.23 -12.18
C LYS A 17 4.97 -10.58 -12.59
N CYS A 18 3.72 -10.85 -12.20
CA CYS A 18 3.05 -12.10 -12.57
C CYS A 18 2.71 -12.07 -14.08
N PRO A 19 2.79 -13.20 -14.81
CA PRO A 19 2.57 -13.22 -16.27
C PRO A 19 1.16 -12.74 -16.70
N TYR A 20 0.17 -12.89 -15.82
CA TYR A 20 -1.21 -12.47 -16.05
C TYR A 20 -1.51 -11.03 -15.59
N CYS A 21 -0.54 -10.34 -14.97
CA CYS A 21 -0.78 -9.04 -14.34
C CYS A 21 -0.82 -7.91 -15.37
N ASP A 22 -1.99 -7.31 -15.55
CA ASP A 22 -2.24 -6.12 -16.37
C ASP A 22 -2.21 -4.80 -15.58
N PHE A 23 -2.05 -4.86 -14.25
CA PHE A 23 -1.89 -3.67 -13.42
C PHE A 23 -0.61 -2.89 -13.77
N ASN A 24 -0.69 -1.56 -13.58
CA ASN A 24 0.45 -0.65 -13.72
C ASN A 24 1.50 -0.93 -12.63
N THR A 25 2.36 -1.91 -12.89
CA THR A 25 3.30 -2.46 -11.92
C THR A 25 4.62 -2.84 -12.56
N TYR A 26 5.69 -2.74 -11.78
CA TYR A 26 7.07 -2.93 -12.18
C TYR A 26 7.81 -3.79 -11.16
N ALA A 27 8.75 -4.59 -11.63
CA ALA A 27 9.68 -5.37 -10.80
C ALA A 27 11.12 -4.98 -11.16
N GLY A 28 12.07 -5.16 -10.24
CA GLY A 28 13.48 -4.80 -10.47
C GLY A 28 13.78 -3.31 -10.45
N LEU A 29 12.97 -2.51 -9.74
CA LEU A 29 13.11 -1.05 -9.60
C LEU A 29 13.32 -0.63 -8.14
N GLU A 30 13.97 -1.47 -7.34
CA GLU A 30 14.21 -1.27 -5.91
C GLU A 30 14.90 0.07 -5.62
N ASP A 31 15.82 0.49 -6.49
CA ASP A 31 16.53 1.78 -6.41
C ASP A 31 15.59 3.00 -6.46
N TYR A 32 14.38 2.85 -7.00
CA TYR A 32 13.38 3.90 -7.10
C TYR A 32 12.39 3.90 -5.93
N PHE A 33 12.44 2.93 -5.01
CA PHE A 33 11.45 2.84 -3.93
C PHE A 33 11.49 4.07 -3.04
N GLN A 34 12.67 4.48 -2.58
CA GLN A 34 12.80 5.64 -1.70
C GLN A 34 12.42 6.93 -2.43
N GLN A 35 12.86 7.10 -3.68
CA GLN A 35 12.53 8.29 -4.49
C GLN A 35 11.02 8.42 -4.71
N THR A 36 10.33 7.30 -4.92
CA THR A 36 8.87 7.27 -5.07
C THR A 36 8.17 7.58 -3.74
N VAL A 37 8.66 7.03 -2.62
CA VAL A 37 8.16 7.36 -1.28
C VAL A 37 8.29 8.85 -0.99
N ASP A 38 9.44 9.44 -1.28
CA ASP A 38 9.69 10.87 -1.08
C ASP A 38 8.78 11.72 -1.97
N ALA A 39 8.63 11.34 -3.25
CA ALA A 39 7.73 12.00 -4.19
C ALA A 39 6.27 11.98 -3.73
N LEU A 40 5.78 10.83 -3.26
CA LEU A 40 4.42 10.69 -2.73
C LEU A 40 4.22 11.51 -1.45
N CYS A 41 5.22 11.59 -0.57
CA CYS A 41 5.16 12.46 0.61
C CYS A 41 5.01 13.93 0.20
N MET A 42 5.83 14.40 -0.74
CA MET A 42 5.74 15.77 -1.27
C MET A 42 4.41 16.03 -1.97
N GLU A 43 3.88 15.04 -2.69
CA GLU A 43 2.57 15.16 -3.33
C GLU A 43 1.46 15.32 -2.28
N MET A 44 1.43 14.48 -1.24
CA MET A 44 0.44 14.59 -0.17
C MET A 44 0.46 15.97 0.50
N ASP A 45 1.65 16.51 0.78
CA ASP A 45 1.80 17.86 1.35
C ASP A 45 1.20 18.95 0.43
N ARG A 46 1.29 18.81 -0.90
CA ARG A 46 0.68 19.75 -1.87
C ARG A 46 -0.85 19.69 -1.89
N TRP A 47 -1.44 18.54 -1.54
CA TRP A 47 -2.89 18.36 -1.50
C TRP A 47 -3.52 18.86 -0.20
N GLN A 48 -2.74 19.09 0.86
CA GLN A 48 -3.21 19.45 2.20
C GLN A 48 -4.22 20.61 2.18
N GLU A 49 -3.87 21.74 1.55
CA GLU A 49 -4.75 22.93 1.56
C GLU A 49 -6.06 22.67 0.79
N ARG A 50 -5.99 21.93 -0.32
CA ARG A 50 -7.18 21.64 -1.14
C ARG A 50 -8.15 20.66 -0.47
N LEU A 51 -7.65 19.82 0.43
CA LEU A 51 -8.44 18.78 1.11
C LEU A 51 -8.69 19.10 2.60
N ARG A 52 -8.32 20.30 3.08
CA ARG A 52 -8.39 20.70 4.49
C ARG A 52 -9.76 20.50 5.17
N ASP A 53 -10.85 20.72 4.44
CA ASP A 53 -12.22 20.64 4.98
C ASP A 53 -12.89 19.27 4.72
N ARG A 54 -12.14 18.32 4.13
CA ARG A 54 -12.60 16.97 3.84
C ARG A 54 -12.10 16.00 4.91
N THR A 55 -12.95 15.07 5.29
CA THR A 55 -12.56 13.95 6.15
C THR A 55 -12.35 12.71 5.30
N VAL A 56 -11.16 12.12 5.40
CA VAL A 56 -10.84 10.84 4.75
C VAL A 56 -11.48 9.73 5.56
N ALA A 57 -12.48 9.06 4.99
CA ALA A 57 -13.21 7.98 5.63
C ALA A 57 -12.64 6.60 5.29
N THR A 58 -11.95 6.49 4.14
CA THR A 58 -11.31 5.25 3.69
C THR A 58 -9.94 5.56 3.09
N VAL A 59 -8.97 4.70 3.38
CA VAL A 59 -7.64 4.68 2.78
C VAL A 59 -7.42 3.31 2.17
N PHE A 60 -6.94 3.28 0.93
CA PHE A 60 -6.54 2.06 0.25
C PHE A 60 -5.14 2.24 -0.34
N ILE A 61 -4.18 1.46 0.16
CA ILE A 61 -2.84 1.37 -0.40
C ILE A 61 -2.77 0.12 -1.27
N GLY A 62 -2.49 0.27 -2.56
CA GLY A 62 -2.46 -0.86 -3.50
C GLY A 62 -1.64 -0.58 -4.75
N GLY A 63 -1.84 -1.42 -5.77
CA GLY A 63 -1.18 -1.30 -7.08
C GLY A 63 -0.36 -2.54 -7.38
N GLY A 64 0.93 -2.49 -7.07
CA GLY A 64 1.80 -3.66 -7.08
C GLY A 64 1.63 -4.46 -5.80
N THR A 65 2.56 -4.31 -4.88
CA THR A 65 2.47 -4.91 -3.55
C THR A 65 3.07 -3.94 -2.55
N PRO A 66 2.26 -3.07 -1.92
CA PRO A 66 2.75 -2.06 -0.97
C PRO A 66 3.68 -2.61 0.12
N THR A 67 3.44 -3.84 0.56
CA THR A 67 4.25 -4.53 1.58
C THR A 67 5.68 -4.87 1.15
N ILE A 68 6.03 -4.68 -0.13
CA ILE A 68 7.43 -4.73 -0.58
C ILE A 68 8.28 -3.61 0.01
N LEU A 69 7.66 -2.48 0.36
CA LEU A 69 8.36 -1.38 1.00
C LEU A 69 8.86 -1.79 2.38
N SER A 70 10.00 -1.22 2.77
CA SER A 70 10.54 -1.40 4.12
C SER A 70 9.60 -0.82 5.20
N ALA A 71 9.76 -1.27 6.44
CA ALA A 71 9.00 -0.71 7.57
C ALA A 71 9.20 0.81 7.71
N THR A 72 10.44 1.28 7.50
CA THR A 72 10.79 2.71 7.50
C THR A 72 10.05 3.48 6.42
N GLN A 73 10.03 2.96 5.19
CA GLN A 73 9.33 3.60 4.06
C GLN A 73 7.81 3.67 4.27
N LEU A 74 7.21 2.58 4.77
CA LEU A 74 5.77 2.56 5.13
C LEU A 74 5.47 3.57 6.23
N THR A 75 6.33 3.63 7.26
CA THR A 75 6.20 4.59 8.36
C THR A 75 6.27 6.02 7.85
N GLN A 76 7.20 6.32 6.95
CA GLN A 76 7.34 7.64 6.33
C GLN A 76 6.08 8.03 5.57
N LEU A 77 5.58 7.18 4.66
CA LEU A 77 4.36 7.43 3.88
C LEU A 77 3.15 7.67 4.79
N PHE A 78 2.93 6.81 5.78
CA PHE A 78 1.71 6.86 6.57
C PHE A 78 1.74 8.01 7.58
N SER A 79 2.94 8.42 8.01
CA SER A 79 3.11 9.62 8.83
C SER A 79 2.86 10.89 8.01
N ALA A 80 3.37 10.96 6.77
CA ALA A 80 3.09 12.06 5.86
C ALA A 80 1.58 12.16 5.54
N MET A 81 0.92 11.04 5.28
CA MET A 81 -0.53 10.98 5.05
C MET A 81 -1.33 11.54 6.24
N ARG A 82 -1.01 11.15 7.47
CA ARG A 82 -1.69 11.65 8.69
C ARG A 82 -1.43 13.12 8.97
N ARG A 83 -0.26 13.62 8.57
CA ARG A 83 0.07 15.05 8.67
C ARG A 83 -0.72 15.86 7.65
N ALA A 84 -0.82 15.36 6.41
CA ALA A 84 -1.44 16.07 5.30
C ALA A 84 -2.98 16.03 5.34
N PHE A 85 -3.59 14.97 5.87
CA PHE A 85 -5.03 14.75 5.77
C PHE A 85 -5.72 14.45 7.11
N HIS A 86 -6.96 14.92 7.24
CA HIS A 86 -7.82 14.57 8.38
C HIS A 86 -8.45 13.18 8.15
N LEU A 87 -7.88 12.15 8.77
CA LEU A 87 -8.45 10.80 8.78
C LEU A 87 -9.54 10.68 9.84
N SER A 88 -10.67 10.07 9.48
CA SER A 88 -11.73 9.74 10.43
C SER A 88 -11.20 8.83 11.56
N PRO A 89 -11.68 9.00 12.81
CA PRO A 89 -11.40 8.06 13.89
C PRO A 89 -11.82 6.61 13.58
N HIS A 90 -12.76 6.43 12.64
CA HIS A 90 -13.26 5.14 12.18
C HIS A 90 -12.83 4.85 10.73
N CYS A 91 -11.71 5.43 10.28
CA CYS A 91 -11.21 5.23 8.92
C CYS A 91 -10.98 3.74 8.67
N GLU A 92 -11.56 3.20 7.59
CA GLU A 92 -11.10 1.93 7.05
C GLU A 92 -9.75 2.16 6.40
N PHE A 93 -8.72 1.44 6.83
CA PHE A 93 -7.37 1.55 6.31
C PHE A 93 -6.94 0.19 5.78
N THR A 94 -7.03 0.05 4.46
CA THR A 94 -6.66 -1.15 3.73
C THR A 94 -5.23 -1.06 3.19
N CYS A 95 -4.46 -2.13 3.35
CA CYS A 95 -3.19 -2.34 2.67
C CYS A 95 -3.22 -3.66 1.89
N GLU A 96 -2.82 -3.63 0.63
CA GLU A 96 -2.58 -4.84 -0.15
C GLU A 96 -1.29 -5.53 0.30
N ALA A 97 -1.35 -6.85 0.39
CA ALA A 97 -0.23 -7.70 0.76
C ALA A 97 -0.17 -8.97 -0.10
N ASN A 98 1.02 -9.55 -0.19
CA ASN A 98 1.27 -10.83 -0.83
C ASN A 98 1.97 -11.75 0.18
N PRO A 99 1.59 -13.03 0.32
CA PRO A 99 2.23 -13.93 1.28
C PRO A 99 3.76 -13.94 1.25
N GLY A 100 4.38 -13.76 0.07
CA GLY A 100 5.85 -13.69 -0.06
C GLY A 100 6.50 -12.34 0.29
N THR A 101 5.75 -11.36 0.80
CA THR A 101 6.25 -10.00 1.11
C THR A 101 5.95 -9.55 2.54
N VAL A 102 5.37 -10.44 3.34
CA VAL A 102 4.96 -10.16 4.71
C VAL A 102 5.43 -11.29 5.63
N ASP A 103 5.80 -10.89 6.83
CA ASP A 103 6.05 -11.76 7.97
C ASP A 103 5.33 -11.17 9.19
N GLN A 104 5.50 -11.80 10.36
CA GLN A 104 4.89 -11.32 11.59
C GLN A 104 5.27 -9.87 11.91
N SER A 105 6.56 -9.52 11.79
CA SER A 105 7.07 -8.17 12.07
C SER A 105 6.46 -7.12 11.14
N LYS A 106 6.29 -7.46 9.85
CA LYS A 106 5.62 -6.60 8.87
C LYS A 106 4.15 -6.38 9.25
N PHE A 107 3.43 -7.42 9.68
CA PHE A 107 2.04 -7.27 10.12
C PHE A 107 1.92 -6.42 11.39
N GLU A 108 2.81 -6.61 12.36
CA GLU A 108 2.90 -5.76 13.56
C GLU A 108 3.14 -4.30 13.19
N THR A 109 4.06 -4.06 12.24
CA THR A 109 4.32 -2.72 11.68
C THR A 109 3.06 -2.13 11.05
N LEU A 110 2.39 -2.85 10.13
CA LEU A 110 1.17 -2.36 9.48
C LEU A 110 0.07 -2.04 10.50
N ARG A 111 -0.11 -2.91 11.51
CA ARG A 111 -1.11 -2.72 12.57
C ARG A 111 -0.78 -1.50 13.43
N ALA A 112 0.48 -1.32 13.83
CA ALA A 112 0.95 -0.14 14.57
C ALA A 112 0.76 1.15 13.75
N LEU A 113 0.94 1.04 12.44
CA LEU A 113 0.65 2.11 11.48
C LEU A 113 -0.84 2.23 11.14
N GLY A 114 -1.76 1.64 11.91
CA GLY A 114 -3.20 1.86 11.82
C GLY A 114 -3.93 1.10 10.72
N VAL A 115 -3.26 0.18 10.00
CA VAL A 115 -3.94 -0.71 9.05
C VAL A 115 -4.88 -1.63 9.83
N ASN A 116 -6.14 -1.63 9.45
CA ASN A 116 -7.19 -2.44 10.08
C ASN A 116 -7.89 -3.40 9.10
N ARG A 117 -7.51 -3.37 7.82
CA ARG A 117 -7.95 -4.31 6.79
C ARG A 117 -6.77 -4.69 5.87
N LEU A 118 -6.70 -5.97 5.51
CA LEU A 118 -5.72 -6.47 4.54
C LEU A 118 -6.46 -7.02 3.32
N SER A 119 -5.89 -6.77 2.14
CA SER A 119 -6.27 -7.46 0.90
C SER A 119 -5.10 -8.36 0.49
N ILE A 120 -5.26 -9.67 0.58
CA ILE A 120 -4.18 -10.63 0.35
C ILE A 120 -4.39 -11.35 -0.97
N GLY A 121 -3.46 -11.14 -1.90
CA GLY A 121 -3.48 -11.85 -3.18
C GLY A 121 -2.97 -13.29 -3.04
N VAL A 122 -3.77 -14.24 -2.60
CA VAL A 122 -3.36 -15.66 -2.52
C VAL A 122 -3.40 -16.32 -3.90
N GLN A 123 -4.48 -16.09 -4.66
CA GLN A 123 -4.77 -16.71 -5.96
C GLN A 123 -5.11 -18.20 -5.89
N SER A 124 -4.24 -19.02 -5.31
CA SER A 124 -4.46 -20.47 -5.16
C SER A 124 -3.74 -21.03 -3.93
N PHE A 125 -4.18 -22.20 -3.48
CA PHE A 125 -3.49 -23.03 -2.48
C PHE A 125 -2.86 -24.30 -3.11
N GLN A 126 -2.92 -24.44 -4.44
CA GLN A 126 -2.30 -25.56 -5.16
C GLN A 126 -0.97 -25.14 -5.76
N SER A 127 0.09 -25.86 -5.42
CA SER A 127 1.46 -25.51 -5.85
C SER A 127 1.63 -25.50 -7.38
N THR A 128 0.94 -26.38 -8.11
CA THR A 128 0.96 -26.43 -9.58
C THR A 128 0.34 -25.17 -10.21
N GLU A 129 -0.78 -24.70 -9.67
CA GLU A 129 -1.42 -23.46 -10.11
C GLU A 129 -0.56 -22.23 -9.78
N LEU A 130 0.03 -22.19 -8.58
CA LEU A 130 0.91 -21.11 -8.15
C LEU A 130 2.15 -20.98 -9.06
N GLN A 131 2.74 -22.11 -9.45
CA GLN A 131 3.85 -22.15 -10.40
C GLN A 131 3.43 -21.63 -11.78
N PHE A 132 2.29 -22.09 -12.30
CA PHE A 132 1.73 -21.61 -13.58
C PHE A 132 1.47 -20.10 -13.55
N LEU A 133 0.89 -19.59 -12.46
CA LEU A 133 0.61 -18.16 -12.24
C LEU A 133 1.88 -17.35 -11.92
N GLY A 134 3.03 -17.99 -11.78
CA GLY A 134 4.31 -17.34 -11.49
C GLY A 134 4.40 -16.71 -10.09
N ARG A 135 3.57 -17.15 -9.14
CA ARG A 135 3.53 -16.67 -7.75
C ARG A 135 4.82 -17.04 -7.00
N ILE A 136 5.11 -16.30 -5.94
CA ILE A 136 6.35 -16.39 -5.15
C ILE A 136 6.16 -17.08 -3.78
N HIS A 137 5.02 -17.71 -3.56
CA HIS A 137 4.68 -18.40 -2.32
C HIS A 137 4.24 -19.84 -2.61
N SER A 138 4.13 -20.65 -1.56
CA SER A 138 3.79 -22.08 -1.59
C SER A 138 2.55 -22.39 -0.78
#